data_AF-A0A7C6P543-F1
#
_entry.id   AF-A0A7C6P543-F1
#
_cell.length_a   1.000
_cell.length_b   1.000
_cell.length_c   1.000
_cell.angle_alpha   90.00
_cell.angle_beta   90.00
_cell.angle_gamma   90.00
#
_symmetry.space_group_name_H-M   'P 1'
#
loop_
_entity.id
_entity.type
_entity.pdbx_description
1 polymer ?
#
loop_
_entity_poly.entity_id
_entity_poly.type
_entity_poly.pdbx_seq_one_letter_code
_entity_poly.pdbx_strand_id
1 'polypeptide(L)'
;MEWVVTLSGNAHVLEELSKVFNTPDTCIQRDNEHFVLKSRDWVDFTSCEQVRDHTNEILASLNGAAKLSLGSHSSITIGSISKIHNDGSRHTYVSVKFVAAPATITISARITRADGTIEEFHPADPVVTWMDLSQRDANVKRALYLIENDFETWYGLYKVYEVIREDVGD
;
A
#
# COMPACT_ATOMS: atom_id res chain seq x y z
N MET A 1 22.66 -7.85 -0.02
CA MET A 1 21.53 -8.72 -0.41
C MET A 1 20.28 -7.92 -0.17
N GLU A 2 19.27 -8.08 -1.02
CA GLU A 2 18.05 -7.27 -0.98
C GLU A 2 16.84 -8.16 -1.26
N TRP A 3 15.76 -7.98 -0.51
CA TRP A 3 14.46 -8.57 -0.80
C TRP A 3 13.60 -7.57 -1.56
N VAL A 4 12.93 -8.04 -2.60
CA VAL A 4 12.04 -7.23 -3.45
C VAL A 4 10.75 -7.99 -3.67
N VAL A 5 9.61 -7.33 -3.48
CA VAL A 5 8.30 -7.95 -3.70
C VAL A 5 7.61 -7.29 -4.88
N THR A 6 7.31 -8.06 -5.92
CA THR A 6 6.46 -7.58 -7.02
C THR A 6 5.01 -7.54 -6.54
N LEU A 7 4.37 -6.38 -6.71
CA LEU A 7 2.97 -6.16 -6.40
C LEU A 7 2.09 -6.50 -7.61
N SER A 8 0.88 -6.97 -7.35
CA SER A 8 -0.15 -7.24 -8.34
C SER A 8 -1.47 -6.63 -7.91
N GLY A 9 -2.16 -5.95 -8.82
CA GLY A 9 -3.38 -5.21 -8.54
C GLY A 9 -3.72 -4.24 -9.66
N ASN A 10 -4.59 -3.27 -9.38
CA ASN A 10 -4.93 -2.22 -10.34
C ASN A 10 -3.70 -1.34 -10.64
N ALA A 11 -3.29 -1.28 -11.92
CA ALA A 11 -2.11 -0.54 -12.34
C ALA A 11 -2.20 0.97 -12.06
N HIS A 12 -3.39 1.56 -12.16
CA HIS A 12 -3.60 2.97 -11.86
C HIS A 12 -3.40 3.26 -10.37
N VAL A 13 -3.94 2.40 -9.50
CA VAL A 13 -3.73 2.51 -8.05
C VAL A 13 -2.26 2.37 -7.70
N LEU A 14 -1.56 1.38 -8.26
CA LEU A 14 -0.13 1.17 -8.03
C LEU A 14 0.74 2.34 -8.54
N GLU A 15 0.35 2.97 -9.66
CA GLU A 15 1.00 4.16 -10.19
C GLU A 15 0.78 5.39 -9.29
N GLU A 16 -0.40 5.58 -8.71
CA GLU A 16 -0.59 6.67 -7.74
C GLU A 16 0.19 6.43 -6.44
N LEU A 17 0.24 5.19 -5.96
CA LEU A 17 0.99 4.84 -4.75
C LEU A 17 2.52 4.98 -4.93
N SER A 18 3.06 4.72 -6.13
CA SER A 18 4.50 4.87 -6.38
C SER A 18 4.99 6.32 -6.31
N LYS A 19 4.10 7.30 -6.51
CA LYS A 19 4.43 8.73 -6.40
C LYS A 19 4.68 9.16 -4.96
N VAL A 20 4.02 8.52 -4.00
CA VAL A 20 4.01 8.93 -2.59
C VAL A 20 4.84 8.03 -1.67
N PHE A 21 5.05 6.75 -2.03
CA PHE A 21 5.89 5.82 -1.27
C PHE A 21 7.33 5.79 -1.79
N ASN A 22 8.12 6.78 -1.38
CA ASN A 22 9.51 6.96 -1.82
C ASN A 22 10.55 6.94 -0.69
N THR A 23 10.18 6.44 0.50
CA THR A 23 11.07 6.38 1.68
C THR A 23 11.74 5.01 1.82
N PRO A 24 12.90 4.91 2.51
CA PRO A 24 13.57 3.62 2.73
C PRO A 24 12.72 2.60 3.51
N ASP A 25 11.79 3.09 4.33
CA ASP A 25 10.97 2.28 5.23
C ASP A 25 9.92 1.49 4.45
N THR A 26 9.31 2.14 3.45
CA THR A 26 8.36 1.53 2.53
C THR A 26 8.44 2.30 1.21
N CYS A 27 8.95 1.63 0.19
CA CYS A 27 9.12 2.22 -1.14
C CYS A 27 8.35 1.39 -2.18
N ILE A 28 7.50 2.03 -2.96
CA ILE A 28 6.81 1.43 -4.11
C ILE A 28 7.38 2.09 -5.36
N GLN A 29 7.97 1.29 -6.25
CA GLN A 29 8.59 1.78 -7.48
C GLN A 29 8.08 1.02 -8.68
N ARG A 30 8.04 1.70 -9.82
CA ARG A 30 7.83 1.05 -11.11
C ARG A 30 9.16 0.50 -11.62
N ASP A 31 9.20 -0.80 -11.84
CA ASP A 31 10.31 -1.52 -12.47
C ASP A 31 9.81 -2.15 -13.77
N ASN A 32 10.10 -1.49 -14.90
CA ASN A 32 9.56 -1.81 -16.22
C ASN A 32 8.02 -1.80 -16.26
N GLU A 33 7.40 -2.96 -16.52
CA GLU A 33 5.94 -3.15 -16.55
C GLU A 33 5.35 -3.58 -15.20
N HIS A 34 6.17 -3.69 -14.16
CA HIS A 34 5.75 -4.16 -12.85
C HIS A 34 5.95 -3.10 -11.78
N PHE A 35 5.22 -3.23 -10.68
CA PHE A 35 5.45 -2.45 -9.47
C PHE A 35 6.12 -3.32 -8.43
N VAL A 36 7.11 -2.76 -7.72
CA VAL A 36 7.86 -3.45 -6.69
C VAL A 36 7.76 -2.69 -5.38
N LEU A 37 7.57 -3.43 -4.29
CA LEU A 37 7.68 -2.99 -2.92
C LEU A 37 9.06 -3.35 -2.37
N LYS A 38 9.67 -2.38 -1.70
CA LYS A 38 10.92 -2.51 -0.95
C LYS A 38 10.74 -1.95 0.45
N SER A 39 11.43 -2.53 1.42
CA SER A 39 11.45 -2.05 2.80
C SER A 39 12.80 -2.34 3.46
N ARG A 40 13.32 -1.38 4.22
CA ARG A 40 14.51 -1.55 5.05
C ARG A 40 14.34 -2.64 6.12
N ASP A 41 13.11 -2.91 6.55
CA ASP A 41 12.83 -3.86 7.63
C ASP A 41 13.15 -5.31 7.21
N TRP A 42 13.29 -5.55 5.90
CA TRP A 42 13.63 -6.87 5.36
C TRP A 42 15.13 -7.17 5.34
N VAL A 43 16.00 -6.22 5.72
CA VAL A 43 17.47 -6.40 5.68
C VAL A 43 17.90 -7.63 6.50
N ASP A 44 17.26 -7.85 7.65
CA ASP A 44 17.57 -8.94 8.57
C ASP A 44 16.74 -10.21 8.31
N PHE A 45 15.85 -10.21 7.31
CA PHE A 45 15.01 -11.36 7.01
C PHE A 45 15.81 -12.43 6.28
N THR A 46 15.72 -13.66 6.79
CA THR A 46 16.47 -14.80 6.28
C THR A 46 15.66 -15.64 5.30
N SER A 47 14.32 -15.60 5.39
CA SER A 47 13.42 -16.42 4.60
C SER A 47 12.38 -15.61 3.81
N CYS A 48 11.92 -16.20 2.71
CA CYS A 48 10.81 -15.68 1.91
C CYS A 48 9.48 -15.65 2.69
N GLU A 49 9.32 -16.52 3.69
CA GLU A 49 8.13 -16.56 4.55
C GLU A 49 8.05 -15.33 5.45
N GLN A 50 9.15 -14.91 6.08
CA GLN A 50 9.20 -13.67 6.87
C GLN A 50 8.83 -12.44 6.02
N VAL A 51 9.37 -12.37 4.79
CA VAL A 51 9.05 -11.29 3.85
C VAL A 51 7.57 -11.33 3.46
N ARG A 52 7.01 -12.53 3.21
CA ARG A 52 5.61 -12.71 2.85
C ARG A 52 4.68 -12.25 3.97
N ASP A 53 4.94 -12.67 5.19
CA ASP A 53 4.08 -12.37 6.34
C ASP A 53 4.09 -10.87 6.62
N HIS A 54 5.28 -10.25 6.69
CA HIS A 54 5.38 -8.81 6.87
C HIS A 54 4.76 -8.03 5.71
N THR A 55 4.90 -8.51 4.47
CA THR A 55 4.25 -7.88 3.32
C THR A 55 2.72 -7.97 3.43
N ASN A 56 2.17 -9.10 3.87
CA ASN A 56 0.72 -9.22 4.06
C ASN A 56 0.21 -8.24 5.13
N GLU A 57 0.98 -8.00 6.19
CA GLU A 57 0.64 -6.98 7.21
C GLU A 57 0.62 -5.58 6.61
N ILE A 58 1.63 -5.22 5.80
CA ILE A 58 1.67 -3.95 5.07
C ILE A 58 0.47 -3.82 4.12
N LEU A 59 0.19 -4.86 3.33
CA LEU A 59 -0.89 -4.85 2.34
C LEU A 59 -2.28 -4.77 2.97
N ALA A 60 -2.48 -5.31 4.17
CA ALA A 60 -3.76 -5.20 4.88
C ALA A 60 -4.13 -3.74 5.17
N SER A 61 -3.21 -2.94 5.70
CA SER A 61 -3.43 -1.51 5.94
C SER A 61 -3.45 -0.72 4.62
N LEU A 62 -2.54 -1.04 3.70
CA LEU A 62 -2.41 -0.32 2.43
C LEU A 62 -3.68 -0.42 1.58
N ASN A 63 -4.30 -1.60 1.51
CA ASN A 63 -5.53 -1.80 0.76
C ASN A 63 -6.69 -1.00 1.34
N GLY A 64 -6.86 -0.98 2.66
CA GLY A 64 -7.87 -0.15 3.32
C GLY A 64 -7.67 1.35 3.04
N ALA A 65 -6.43 1.82 3.16
CA ALA A 65 -6.09 3.22 2.90
C ALA A 65 -6.26 3.60 1.42
N ALA A 66 -5.85 2.73 0.49
CA ALA A 66 -6.02 2.94 -0.94
C ALA A 66 -7.50 2.88 -1.35
N LYS A 67 -8.30 2.00 -0.74
CA LYS A 67 -9.75 1.96 -0.96
C LYS A 67 -10.40 3.28 -0.54
N LEU A 68 -10.02 3.81 0.61
CA LEU A 68 -10.56 5.08 1.11
C LEU A 68 -10.11 6.30 0.28
N SER A 69 -8.82 6.37 -0.09
CA SER A 69 -8.25 7.55 -0.77
C SER A 69 -8.46 7.54 -2.28
N LEU A 70 -8.37 6.37 -2.91
CA LEU A 70 -8.35 6.20 -4.36
C LEU A 70 -9.58 5.48 -4.91
N GLY A 71 -10.51 5.05 -4.06
CA GLY A 71 -11.67 4.27 -4.48
C GLY A 71 -11.30 2.91 -5.07
N SER A 72 -10.20 2.30 -4.62
CA SER A 72 -9.79 0.98 -5.10
C SER A 72 -10.78 -0.10 -4.65
N HIS A 73 -11.31 -0.87 -5.60
CA HIS A 73 -12.17 -2.03 -5.33
C HIS A 73 -11.45 -3.37 -5.54
N SER A 74 -10.17 -3.34 -5.92
CA SER A 74 -9.34 -4.53 -6.11
C SER A 74 -8.14 -4.47 -5.18
N SER A 75 -8.01 -5.48 -4.33
CA SER A 75 -6.90 -5.58 -3.38
C SER A 75 -5.56 -5.72 -4.12
N ILE A 76 -4.55 -4.99 -3.64
CA ILE A 76 -3.15 -5.21 -3.98
C ILE A 76 -2.69 -6.48 -3.27
N THR A 77 -1.99 -7.33 -4.02
CA THR A 77 -1.52 -8.65 -3.58
C THR A 77 -0.06 -8.84 -3.93
N ILE A 78 0.57 -9.86 -3.32
CA ILE A 78 1.92 -10.30 -3.66
C ILE A 78 1.86 -11.07 -4.99
N GLY A 79 2.54 -10.57 -6.02
CA GLY A 79 2.74 -11.30 -7.28
C GLY A 79 3.94 -12.25 -7.20
N SER A 80 5.10 -11.72 -6.78
CA SER A 80 6.29 -12.54 -6.56
C SER A 80 7.20 -11.96 -5.49
N ILE A 81 7.99 -12.79 -4.83
CA ILE A 81 9.02 -12.38 -3.88
C ILE A 81 10.37 -12.76 -4.47
N SER A 82 11.33 -11.84 -4.49
CA SER A 82 12.65 -12.05 -5.07
C SER A 82 13.75 -11.74 -4.06
N LYS A 83 14.75 -12.63 -3.97
CA LYS A 83 16.02 -12.37 -3.28
C LYS A 83 17.07 -11.99 -4.31
N ILE A 84 17.62 -10.79 -4.19
CA ILE A 84 18.69 -10.27 -5.04
C ILE A 84 20.01 -10.38 -4.27
N HIS A 85 20.96 -11.12 -4.83
CA HIS A 85 22.29 -11.33 -4.28
C HIS A 85 23.26 -10.24 -4.74
N ASN A 86 24.39 -10.08 -4.03
CA ASN A 86 25.38 -9.04 -4.33
C ASN A 86 26.07 -9.22 -5.69
N ASP A 87 26.01 -10.43 -6.26
CA ASP A 87 26.52 -10.76 -7.59
C ASP A 87 25.48 -10.50 -8.71
N GLY A 88 24.30 -9.97 -8.36
CA GLY A 88 23.18 -9.71 -9.27
C GLY A 88 22.29 -10.92 -9.55
N SER A 89 22.59 -12.11 -9.00
CA SER A 89 21.73 -13.28 -9.17
C SER A 89 20.41 -13.11 -8.40
N ARG A 90 19.31 -13.66 -8.97
CA ARG A 90 17.94 -13.49 -8.46
C ARG A 90 17.26 -14.83 -8.24
N HIS A 91 16.75 -15.05 -7.03
CA HIS A 91 15.84 -16.17 -6.73
C HIS A 91 14.41 -15.65 -6.59
N THR A 92 13.50 -16.10 -7.46
CA THR A 92 12.10 -15.63 -7.51
C THR A 92 11.14 -16.72 -7.05
N TYR A 93 10.25 -16.36 -6.13
CA TYR A 93 9.16 -17.19 -5.62
C TYR A 93 7.84 -16.61 -6.12
N VAL A 94 7.04 -17.41 -6.83
CA VAL A 94 5.82 -16.93 -7.48
C VAL A 94 4.58 -17.62 -6.89
N SER A 95 3.52 -16.85 -6.67
CA SER A 95 2.18 -17.36 -6.41
C SER A 95 1.22 -16.60 -7.31
N VAL A 96 0.57 -17.28 -8.26
CA VAL A 96 -0.28 -16.62 -9.26
C VAL A 96 -1.74 -16.64 -8.82
N LYS A 97 -2.36 -15.46 -8.70
CA LYS A 97 -3.82 -15.28 -8.63
C LYS A 97 -4.22 -14.27 -9.70
N PHE A 98 -5.22 -14.62 -10.52
CA PHE A 98 -5.77 -13.72 -11.55
C PHE A 98 -6.89 -12.86 -10.94
N VAL A 99 -6.88 -11.55 -11.22
CA VAL A 99 -7.91 -10.60 -10.77
C VAL A 99 -8.35 -9.74 -11.96
N ALA A 100 -9.66 -9.52 -12.12
CA ALA A 100 -10.23 -8.61 -13.13
C ALA A 100 -10.16 -7.15 -12.64
N ALA A 101 -9.78 -6.21 -13.51
CA ALA A 101 -9.56 -4.80 -13.14
C ALA A 101 -10.63 -3.87 -13.73
N PRO A 102 -11.41 -3.13 -12.90
CA PRO A 102 -12.21 -1.99 -13.36
C PRO A 102 -11.33 -0.75 -13.60
N ALA A 103 -11.80 0.19 -14.43
CA ALA A 103 -11.11 1.45 -14.71
C ALA A 103 -11.51 2.55 -13.71
N THR A 104 -10.51 3.23 -13.12
CA THR A 104 -10.68 4.36 -12.19
C THR A 104 -9.93 5.58 -12.73
N ILE A 105 -10.43 6.79 -12.48
CA ILE A 105 -9.79 8.06 -12.85
C ILE A 105 -9.44 8.83 -11.57
N THR A 106 -8.18 9.18 -11.37
CA THR A 106 -7.72 10.09 -10.33
C THR A 106 -7.08 11.35 -10.95
N ILE A 107 -7.08 12.47 -10.21
CA ILE A 107 -6.55 13.76 -10.68
C ILE A 107 -5.52 14.26 -9.66
N SER A 108 -4.25 14.38 -10.08
CA SER A 108 -3.23 15.11 -9.31
C SER A 108 -3.25 16.60 -9.65
N ALA A 109 -2.92 17.46 -8.68
CA ALA A 109 -2.79 18.90 -8.89
C ALA A 109 -1.34 19.35 -8.69
N ARG A 110 -0.87 20.26 -9.55
CA ARG A 110 0.44 20.91 -9.41
C ARG A 110 0.24 22.41 -9.39
N ILE A 111 0.63 23.05 -8.29
CA ILE A 111 0.55 24.49 -8.09
C ILE A 111 1.95 25.06 -8.16
N THR A 112 2.24 25.84 -9.19
CA THR A 112 3.46 26.65 -9.27
C THR A 112 3.15 28.03 -8.70
N ARG A 113 3.71 28.38 -7.54
CA ARG A 113 3.56 29.69 -6.92
C ARG A 113 4.38 30.76 -7.65
N ALA A 114 4.06 32.02 -7.36
CA ALA A 114 4.72 33.17 -7.98
C ALA A 114 6.22 33.29 -7.65
N ASP A 115 6.68 32.68 -6.56
CA ASP A 115 8.09 32.58 -6.16
C ASP A 115 8.85 31.42 -6.84
N GLY A 116 8.17 30.67 -7.72
CA GLY A 116 8.72 29.51 -8.40
C GLY A 116 8.66 28.21 -7.59
N THR A 117 8.13 28.23 -6.36
CA THR A 117 7.89 26.99 -5.60
C THR A 117 6.79 26.16 -6.24
N ILE A 118 6.98 24.85 -6.27
CA ILE A 118 6.03 23.89 -6.85
C ILE A 118 5.48 23.05 -5.72
N GLU A 119 4.15 23.02 -5.59
CA GLU A 119 3.43 22.10 -4.72
C GLU A 119 2.70 21.08 -5.57
N GLU A 120 2.98 19.80 -5.38
CA GLU A 120 2.24 18.71 -6.00
C GLU A 120 1.35 18.06 -4.95
N PHE A 121 0.10 17.82 -5.34
CA PHE A 121 -0.90 17.12 -4.55
C PHE A 121 -1.27 15.85 -5.30
N HIS A 122 -1.01 14.71 -4.67
CA HIS A 122 -1.38 13.41 -5.21
C HIS A 122 -2.59 12.88 -4.44
N PRO A 123 -3.57 12.27 -5.14
CA PRO A 123 -4.70 11.60 -4.51
C PRO A 123 -4.29 10.52 -3.48
N ALA A 124 -3.08 10.00 -3.58
CA ALA A 124 -2.52 9.02 -2.66
C ALA A 124 -1.81 9.63 -1.43
N ASP A 125 -1.65 10.95 -1.32
CA ASP A 125 -0.93 11.58 -0.19
C ASP A 125 -1.48 11.17 1.20
N PRO A 126 -2.82 11.07 1.42
CA PRO A 126 -3.35 10.63 2.71
C PRO A 126 -2.96 9.19 3.07
N VAL A 127 -2.72 8.33 2.08
CA VAL A 127 -2.39 6.91 2.27
C VAL A 127 -1.11 6.76 3.10
N VAL A 128 -0.09 7.58 2.84
CA VAL A 128 1.18 7.55 3.59
C VAL A 128 0.94 7.89 5.07
N THR A 129 0.15 8.93 5.33
CA THR A 129 -0.18 9.37 6.69
C THR A 129 -0.96 8.30 7.45
N TRP A 130 -1.97 7.70 6.82
CA TRP A 130 -2.78 6.66 7.46
C TRP A 130 -1.99 5.36 7.68
N MET A 131 -1.08 5.02 6.77
CA MET A 131 -0.16 3.90 6.97
C MET A 131 0.73 4.10 8.20
N ASP A 132 1.38 5.25 8.31
CA ASP A 132 2.24 5.60 9.46
C ASP A 132 1.45 5.67 10.78
N LEU A 133 0.21 6.15 10.75
CA LEU A 133 -0.68 6.10 11.93
C LEU A 133 -1.06 4.66 12.29
N SER A 134 -1.39 3.81 11.32
CA SER A 134 -1.80 2.42 11.58
C SER A 134 -0.71 1.56 12.22
N GLN A 135 0.56 1.97 12.10
CA GLN A 135 1.69 1.30 12.76
C GLN A 135 1.76 1.62 14.26
N ARG A 136 1.23 2.77 14.68
CA ARG A 136 1.32 3.28 16.06
C ARG A 136 -0.02 3.24 16.80
N ASP A 137 -1.12 3.21 16.08
CA ASP A 137 -2.48 3.26 16.60
C ASP A 137 -3.30 2.03 16.16
N ALA A 138 -3.76 1.25 17.15
CA ALA A 138 -4.53 0.03 16.92
C ALA A 138 -5.94 0.29 16.39
N ASN A 139 -6.56 1.43 16.73
CA ASN A 139 -7.88 1.82 16.24
C ASN A 139 -7.78 2.17 14.75
N VAL A 140 -6.77 2.94 14.35
CA VAL A 140 -6.53 3.24 12.93
C VAL A 140 -6.26 1.96 12.14
N LYS A 141 -5.43 1.05 12.65
CA LYS A 141 -5.17 -0.26 12.02
C LYS A 141 -6.44 -1.07 11.83
N ARG A 142 -7.28 -1.15 12.88
CA ARG A 142 -8.56 -1.87 12.85
C ARG A 142 -9.54 -1.24 11.87
N ALA A 143 -9.62 0.09 11.83
CA ALA A 143 -10.48 0.82 10.90
C ALA A 143 -10.09 0.53 9.44
N LEU A 144 -8.80 0.62 9.08
CA LEU A 144 -8.33 0.31 7.73
C LEU A 144 -8.61 -1.14 7.33
N TYR A 145 -8.43 -2.09 8.26
CA TYR A 145 -8.79 -3.49 8.02
C TYR A 145 -10.28 -3.66 7.71
N LEU A 146 -11.16 -3.03 8.49
CA LEU A 146 -12.61 -3.08 8.24
C LEU A 146 -12.99 -2.41 6.92
N ILE A 147 -12.31 -1.30 6.59
CA ILE A 147 -12.54 -0.58 5.35
C ILE A 147 -12.27 -1.49 4.14
N GLU A 148 -11.18 -2.23 4.18
CA GLU A 148 -10.88 -3.14 3.08
C GLU A 148 -11.93 -4.25 2.95
N ASN A 149 -12.26 -4.89 4.06
CA ASN A 149 -12.99 -6.16 4.03
C ASN A 149 -14.52 -6.04 3.97
N ASP A 150 -15.13 -4.97 4.49
CA ASP A 150 -16.60 -4.93 4.67
C ASP A 150 -17.25 -3.53 4.54
N PHE A 151 -16.51 -2.50 4.14
CA PHE A 151 -17.00 -1.11 4.13
C PHE A 151 -18.21 -0.83 3.25
N GLU A 152 -18.48 -1.70 2.28
CA GLU A 152 -19.58 -1.55 1.33
C GLU A 152 -20.91 -2.09 1.89
N THR A 153 -20.91 -2.67 3.09
CA THR A 153 -22.11 -3.13 3.77
C THR A 153 -22.50 -2.21 4.94
N TRP A 154 -23.80 -2.15 5.25
CA TRP A 154 -24.28 -1.42 6.44
C TRP A 154 -23.62 -1.91 7.74
N TYR A 155 -23.36 -3.22 7.83
CA TYR A 155 -22.70 -3.81 8.98
C TYR A 155 -21.24 -3.34 9.09
N GLY A 156 -20.48 -3.35 7.99
CA GLY A 156 -19.11 -2.85 7.99
C GLY A 156 -19.01 -1.34 8.25
N LEU A 157 -19.92 -0.53 7.69
CA LEU A 157 -20.02 0.90 8.02
C LEU A 157 -20.25 1.12 9.52
N TYR A 158 -21.16 0.34 10.12
CA TYR A 158 -21.41 0.42 11.56
C TYR A 158 -20.17 0.00 12.38
N LYS A 159 -19.43 -1.02 11.95
CA LYS A 159 -18.19 -1.46 12.61
C LYS A 159 -17.09 -0.40 12.56
N VAL A 160 -16.95 0.33 11.45
CA VAL A 160 -16.02 1.46 11.37
C VAL A 160 -16.46 2.59 12.31
N TYR A 161 -17.76 2.88 12.37
CA TYR A 161 -18.30 3.86 13.32
C TYR A 161 -18.04 3.48 14.78
N GLU A 162 -18.19 2.20 15.16
CA GLU A 162 -17.86 1.73 16.51
C GLU A 162 -16.39 2.00 16.88
N VAL A 163 -15.45 1.78 15.95
CA VAL A 163 -14.02 2.09 16.17
C VAL A 163 -13.80 3.57 16.41
N ILE A 164 -14.45 4.43 15.61
CA ILE A 164 -14.34 5.89 15.77
C ILE A 164 -14.92 6.31 17.12
N ARG A 165 -16.06 5.74 17.53
CA ARG A 165 -16.71 6.04 18.81
C ARG A 165 -15.83 5.64 20.00
N GLU A 166 -15.24 4.44 19.94
CA GLU A 166 -14.28 3.94 20.95
C GLU A 166 -13.06 4.86 21.09
N ASP A 167 -12.57 5.43 19.98
CA ASP A 167 -11.40 6.31 19.96
C ASP A 167 -11.67 7.69 20.59
N VAL A 168 -12.84 8.27 20.32
CA VAL A 168 -13.23 9.59 20.87
C VAL A 168 -13.75 9.54 22.31
N GLY A 169 -13.95 8.34 22.86
CA GLY A 169 -14.33 8.11 24.26
C GLY A 169 -15.83 8.14 24.54
N ASP A 170 -16.66 7.79 23.55
CA ASP A 170 -18.13 7.73 23.64
C ASP A 170 -18.69 6.29 23.83
#